data_AF-A0A8T6ZVP5-F1
#
_entry.id   AF-A0A8T6ZVP5-F1
#
_cell.length_a   1.000
_cell.length_b   1.000
_cell.length_c   1.000
_cell.angle_alpha   90.00
_cell.angle_beta   90.00
_cell.angle_gamma   90.00
#
_symmetry.space_group_name_H-M   'P 1'
#
loop_
_entity.id
_entity.type
_entity.pdbx_description
1 polymer ?
#
loop_
_entity_poly.entity_id
_entity_poly.type
_entity_poly.pdbx_seq_one_letter_code
_entity_poly.pdbx_strand_id
1 'polypeptide(L)'
;MNWRVLTNSTLIVTAGVYAMLIVLATSAGLFGIWLLVLVILSLWRYGYAVLRAAAQGVRNIPPPSIESMNPVGSWTLLLHFALFPALIAAIAQIWPVGNDAVGSVLSIAFSLVVVGVFPASSAIMGYTSNIVAALTPAAIRSVIRTLGLDYVWLVAACAGLVVGAALIRTVLLPDFGLFAGLLTTMLEVWTLLAVFALIGSSLYAHSDDFDLPRAPPSPEERETEDLRKEWRADLDLAYGFLRSGDSQKGYGVLRELIEKNNQSIELQYWLFDKLSGWADSQHSFRVAERLIDRLVEIGDSPAALQLYVHCRQAGGELAMSPQTSAALATYADSIGQRGIASELQVSAEAGSR
;
A
#
# COMPACT_ATOMS: atom_id res chain seq x y z
N MET A 1 -3.47 6.79 1.80
CA MET A 1 -2.14 6.56 1.20
C MET A 1 -1.75 5.08 1.34
N ASN A 2 -1.34 4.40 0.24
CA ASN A 2 -1.07 2.96 0.25
C ASN A 2 0.43 2.66 0.41
N TRP A 3 0.85 2.27 1.61
CA TRP A 3 2.26 1.99 1.92
C TRP A 3 2.81 0.71 1.27
N ARG A 4 1.95 -0.19 0.77
CA ARG A 4 2.38 -1.45 0.12
C ARG A 4 3.22 -1.22 -1.13
N VAL A 5 3.11 -0.06 -1.76
CA VAL A 5 3.91 0.28 -2.94
C VAL A 5 5.40 0.38 -2.58
N LEU A 6 5.76 0.74 -1.34
CA LEU A 6 7.15 0.85 -0.89
C LEU A 6 7.85 -0.50 -0.76
N THR A 7 7.09 -1.56 -0.46
CA THR A 7 7.60 -2.93 -0.30
C THR A 7 7.59 -3.71 -1.62
N ASN A 8 7.34 -3.05 -2.75
CA ASN A 8 7.36 -3.71 -4.04
C ASN A 8 8.76 -4.24 -4.35
N SER A 9 8.87 -5.55 -4.61
CA SER A 9 10.13 -6.24 -4.88
C SER A 9 10.88 -5.66 -6.08
N THR A 10 10.16 -5.22 -7.13
CA THR A 10 10.76 -4.57 -8.29
C THR A 10 11.48 -3.29 -7.91
N LEU A 11 10.93 -2.47 -7.00
CA LEU A 11 11.59 -1.24 -6.56
C LEU A 11 12.91 -1.53 -5.84
N ILE A 12 12.91 -2.53 -4.95
CA ILE A 12 14.10 -2.93 -4.18
C ILE A 12 15.18 -3.48 -5.11
N VAL A 13 14.82 -4.40 -6.01
CA VAL A 13 15.76 -5.00 -6.97
C VAL A 13 16.31 -3.94 -7.92
N THR A 14 15.45 -3.08 -8.44
CA THR A 14 15.86 -1.99 -9.34
C THR A 14 16.78 -0.99 -8.64
N ALA A 15 16.50 -0.65 -7.38
CA ALA A 15 17.38 0.19 -6.59
C ALA A 15 18.77 -0.43 -6.40
N GLY A 16 18.83 -1.74 -6.14
CA GLY A 16 20.10 -2.48 -6.05
C GLY A 16 20.90 -2.43 -7.35
N VAL A 17 20.25 -2.66 -8.50
CA VAL A 17 20.90 -2.61 -9.82
C VAL A 17 21.43 -1.20 -10.13
N TYR A 18 20.61 -0.17 -9.96
CA TYR A 18 21.05 1.22 -10.18
C TYR A 18 22.17 1.62 -9.23
N ALA A 19 22.12 1.21 -7.96
CA ALA A 19 23.19 1.48 -7.01
C ALA A 19 24.51 0.83 -7.41
N MET A 20 24.48 -0.42 -7.87
CA MET A 20 25.67 -1.09 -8.38
C MET A 20 26.26 -0.35 -9.57
N LEU A 21 25.43 0.12 -10.51
CA LEU A 21 25.87 0.89 -11.67
C LEU A 21 26.44 2.26 -11.29
N ILE A 22 25.82 2.96 -10.33
CA ILE A 22 26.31 4.25 -9.81
C ILE A 22 27.67 4.05 -9.13
N VAL A 23 27.80 3.06 -8.24
CA VAL A 23 29.06 2.76 -7.54
C VAL A 23 30.16 2.39 -8.53
N LEU A 24 29.85 1.58 -9.54
CA LEU A 24 30.79 1.23 -10.61
C LEU A 24 31.24 2.47 -11.38
N ALA A 25 30.29 3.33 -11.78
CA ALA A 25 30.58 4.56 -12.49
C ALA A 25 31.44 5.53 -11.67
N THR A 26 31.14 5.71 -10.39
CA THR A 26 31.95 6.58 -9.50
C THR A 26 33.33 5.99 -9.24
N SER A 27 33.45 4.66 -9.15
CA SER A 27 34.74 3.98 -8.94
C SER A 27 35.64 4.04 -10.17
N ALA A 28 35.07 4.14 -11.38
CA ALA A 28 35.80 4.30 -12.63
C ALA A 28 36.34 5.74 -12.86
N GLY A 29 36.05 6.69 -11.96
CA GLY A 29 36.54 8.07 -12.05
C GLY A 29 36.08 8.78 -13.32
N LEU A 30 37.01 9.43 -14.03
CA LEU A 30 36.70 10.22 -15.24
C LEU A 30 36.06 9.37 -16.36
N PHE A 31 36.47 8.10 -16.49
CA PHE A 31 35.91 7.19 -17.49
C PHE A 31 34.47 6.78 -17.18
N GLY A 32 34.08 6.82 -15.91
CA GLY A 32 32.73 6.50 -15.47
C GLY A 32 31.71 7.63 -15.65
N ILE A 33 32.13 8.85 -16.02
CA ILE A 33 31.22 9.99 -16.16
C ILE A 33 30.10 9.69 -17.17
N TRP A 34 30.43 9.10 -18.32
CA TRP A 34 29.42 8.75 -19.33
C TRP A 34 28.41 7.73 -18.82
N LEU A 35 28.88 6.71 -18.11
CA LEU A 35 28.00 5.73 -17.47
C LEU A 35 27.13 6.39 -16.39
N LEU A 36 27.71 7.25 -15.56
CA LEU A 36 27.00 7.96 -14.51
C LEU A 36 25.88 8.84 -15.09
N VAL A 37 26.17 9.59 -16.15
CA VAL A 37 25.17 10.40 -16.86
C VAL A 37 24.05 9.50 -17.36
N LEU A 38 24.36 8.43 -18.10
CA LEU A 38 23.33 7.51 -18.62
C LEU A 38 22.47 6.90 -17.52
N VAL A 39 23.10 6.48 -16.42
CA VAL A 39 22.43 5.86 -15.27
C VAL A 39 21.53 6.86 -14.56
N ILE A 40 22.01 8.08 -14.30
CA ILE A 40 21.21 9.15 -13.69
C ILE A 40 20.02 9.49 -14.58
N LEU A 41 20.23 9.70 -15.88
CA LEU A 41 19.16 9.97 -16.84
C LEU A 41 18.11 8.86 -16.84
N SER A 42 18.56 7.60 -16.83
CA SER A 42 17.68 6.43 -16.79
C SER A 42 16.89 6.34 -15.50
N LEU A 43 17.56 6.55 -14.35
CA LEU A 43 16.93 6.52 -13.04
C LEU A 43 15.81 7.56 -12.92
N TRP A 44 15.99 8.77 -13.45
CA TRP A 44 14.96 9.81 -13.43
C TRP A 44 13.75 9.46 -14.26
N ARG A 45 13.99 8.98 -15.48
CA ARG A 45 12.89 8.54 -16.37
C ARG A 45 12.13 7.38 -15.74
N TYR A 46 12.85 6.46 -15.11
CA TYR A 46 12.25 5.35 -14.40
C TYR A 46 11.44 5.84 -13.19
N GLY A 47 11.92 6.81 -12.40
CA GLY A 47 11.15 7.42 -11.31
C GLY A 47 9.78 7.94 -11.77
N TYR A 48 9.71 8.59 -12.93
CA TYR A 48 8.43 9.00 -13.52
C TYR A 48 7.56 7.84 -14.03
N ALA A 49 8.18 6.77 -14.54
CA ALA A 49 7.45 5.55 -14.87
C ALA A 49 6.86 4.89 -13.62
N VAL A 50 7.59 4.85 -12.51
CA VAL A 50 7.13 4.39 -11.19
C VAL A 50 5.95 5.23 -10.71
N LEU A 51 6.07 6.57 -10.77
CA LEU A 51 4.98 7.48 -10.38
C LEU A 51 3.72 7.19 -11.20
N ARG A 52 3.83 7.08 -12.52
CA ARG A 52 2.67 6.80 -13.40
C ARG A 52 2.06 5.43 -13.12
N ALA A 53 2.88 4.39 -12.97
CA ALA A 53 2.41 3.05 -12.64
C ALA A 53 1.67 3.05 -11.29
N ALA A 54 2.22 3.74 -10.28
CA ALA A 54 1.58 3.89 -8.98
C ALA A 54 0.28 4.73 -9.05
N ALA A 55 0.25 5.79 -9.86
CA ALA A 55 -0.94 6.62 -10.10
C ALA A 55 -2.07 5.87 -10.82
N GLN A 56 -1.73 4.89 -11.64
CA GLN A 56 -2.68 4.00 -12.32
C GLN A 56 -3.15 2.85 -11.43
N GLY A 57 -2.55 2.67 -10.23
CA GLY A 57 -2.89 1.58 -9.32
C GLY A 57 -2.25 0.23 -9.67
N VAL A 58 -1.22 0.22 -10.53
CA VAL A 58 -0.55 -1.03 -10.93
C VAL A 58 0.19 -1.62 -9.73
N ARG A 59 -0.19 -2.84 -9.30
CA ARG A 59 0.45 -3.53 -8.17
C ARG A 59 1.92 -3.84 -8.43
N ASN A 60 2.22 -4.31 -9.63
CA ASN A 60 3.57 -4.70 -10.06
C ASN A 60 4.15 -3.60 -10.95
N ILE A 61 4.89 -2.70 -10.32
CA ILE A 61 5.65 -1.69 -11.05
C ILE A 61 6.55 -2.40 -12.06
N PRO A 62 6.45 -2.07 -13.36
CA PRO A 62 7.25 -2.73 -14.38
C PRO A 62 8.73 -2.39 -14.18
N PRO A 63 9.65 -3.33 -14.44
CA PRO A 63 11.08 -3.05 -14.37
C PRO A 63 11.50 -2.00 -15.42
N PRO A 64 12.68 -1.36 -15.26
CA PRO A 64 13.19 -0.41 -16.24
C PRO A 64 13.24 -1.02 -17.64
N SER A 65 12.51 -0.42 -18.59
CA SER A 65 12.53 -0.85 -19.99
C SER A 65 13.69 -0.20 -20.75
N ILE A 66 13.99 -0.71 -21.95
CA ILE A 66 14.98 -0.12 -22.87
C ILE A 66 14.70 1.37 -23.12
N GLU A 67 13.43 1.78 -23.14
CA GLU A 67 13.02 3.17 -23.33
C GLU A 67 13.48 4.09 -22.19
N SER A 68 13.55 3.57 -20.97
CA SER A 68 14.09 4.30 -19.81
C SER A 68 15.59 4.55 -19.95
N MET A 69 16.32 3.70 -20.68
CA MET A 69 17.76 3.84 -20.93
C MET A 69 18.10 4.68 -22.16
N ASN A 70 17.11 5.12 -22.94
CA ASN A 70 17.35 5.92 -24.14
C ASN A 70 17.80 7.36 -23.76
N PRO A 71 19.01 7.81 -24.13
CA PRO A 71 19.50 9.14 -23.79
C PRO A 71 18.84 10.28 -24.59
N VAL A 72 18.16 9.98 -25.70
CA VAL A 72 17.60 10.98 -26.64
C VAL A 72 16.09 11.18 -26.45
N GLY A 73 15.50 10.65 -25.37
CA GLY A 73 14.04 10.77 -25.16
C GLY A 73 13.58 12.10 -24.57
N SER A 74 12.51 12.07 -23.77
CA SER A 74 11.79 13.25 -23.31
C SER A 74 12.61 14.12 -22.34
N TRP A 75 13.37 15.07 -22.91
CA TRP A 75 14.14 16.10 -22.21
C TRP A 75 13.34 16.88 -21.16
N THR A 76 12.02 16.97 -21.32
CA THR A 76 11.13 17.65 -20.38
C THR A 76 11.18 17.04 -18.97
N LEU A 77 11.27 15.71 -18.83
CA LEU A 77 11.38 15.03 -17.53
C LEU A 77 12.71 15.34 -16.85
N LEU A 78 13.78 15.38 -17.66
CA LEU A 78 15.14 15.67 -17.20
C LEU A 78 15.26 17.11 -16.72
N LEU A 79 14.72 18.06 -17.48
CA LEU A 79 14.71 19.47 -17.12
C LEU A 79 13.91 19.74 -15.85
N HIS A 80 12.72 19.14 -15.72
CA HIS A 80 11.93 19.24 -14.48
C HIS A 80 12.74 18.75 -13.29
N PHE A 81 13.36 17.58 -13.41
CA PHE A 81 14.15 17.06 -12.31
C PHE A 81 15.36 17.96 -12.00
N ALA A 82 16.17 18.32 -13.00
CA ALA A 82 17.38 19.11 -12.81
C ALA A 82 17.08 20.49 -12.18
N LEU A 83 15.90 21.04 -12.44
CA LEU A 83 15.49 22.33 -11.92
C LEU A 83 15.39 22.36 -10.38
N PHE A 84 14.88 21.31 -9.73
CA PHE A 84 14.68 21.34 -8.27
C PHE A 84 15.99 21.33 -7.46
N PRO A 85 16.94 20.42 -7.72
CA PRO A 85 18.28 20.50 -7.13
C PRO A 85 19.00 21.80 -7.50
N ALA A 86 18.84 22.31 -8.74
CA ALA A 86 19.43 23.58 -9.13
C ALA A 86 18.84 24.76 -8.35
N LEU A 87 17.54 24.77 -8.07
CA LEU A 87 16.88 25.77 -7.23
C LEU A 87 17.37 25.68 -5.78
N ILE A 88 17.45 24.47 -5.21
CA ILE A 88 17.99 24.25 -3.86
C ILE A 88 19.44 24.73 -3.78
N ALA A 89 20.27 24.39 -4.77
CA ALA A 89 21.65 24.84 -4.85
C ALA A 89 21.74 26.36 -4.98
N ALA A 90 20.94 26.99 -5.83
CA ALA A 90 20.89 28.44 -5.97
C ALA A 90 20.48 29.13 -4.65
N ILE A 91 19.48 28.59 -3.94
CA ILE A 91 19.06 29.09 -2.62
C ILE A 91 20.18 28.91 -1.59
N ALA A 92 20.89 27.78 -1.61
CA ALA A 92 22.04 27.54 -0.75
C ALA A 92 23.20 28.49 -1.06
N GLN A 93 23.36 28.95 -2.30
CA GLN A 93 24.35 29.97 -2.68
C GLN A 93 23.93 31.41 -2.30
N ILE A 94 22.70 31.63 -1.79
CA ILE A 94 22.31 32.90 -1.16
C ILE A 94 22.89 33.00 0.27
N TRP A 95 23.22 31.85 0.88
CA TRP A 95 23.83 31.73 2.22
C TRP A 95 25.08 32.60 2.46
N PRO A 96 26.03 32.79 1.51
CA PRO A 96 27.25 33.55 1.76
C PRO A 96 27.07 35.08 1.68
N VAL A 97 25.91 35.61 1.27
CA VAL A 97 25.73 37.06 1.01
C VAL A 97 25.45 37.86 2.28
N GLY A 98 25.15 37.20 3.41
CA GLY A 98 25.12 37.84 4.72
C GLY A 98 25.33 36.78 5.79
N ASN A 99 26.38 36.94 6.60
CA ASN A 99 26.72 36.07 7.74
C ASN A 99 25.73 36.27 8.92
N ASP A 100 24.49 36.62 8.59
CA ASP A 100 23.45 37.07 9.50
C ASP A 100 22.42 35.96 9.67
N ALA A 101 21.97 35.73 10.90
CA ALA A 101 20.97 34.72 11.24
C ALA A 101 19.70 34.80 10.37
N VAL A 102 19.38 35.98 9.83
CA VAL A 102 18.27 36.22 8.91
C VAL A 102 18.45 35.48 7.57
N GLY A 103 19.66 35.50 6.99
CA GLY A 103 19.95 34.82 5.73
C GLY A 103 19.80 33.29 5.85
N SER A 104 20.22 32.74 6.99
CA SER A 104 20.06 31.32 7.30
C SER A 104 18.61 30.90 7.46
N VAL A 105 17.79 31.70 8.15
CA VAL A 105 16.36 31.40 8.32
C VAL A 105 15.63 31.47 6.98
N LEU A 106 15.94 32.47 6.14
CA LEU A 106 15.32 32.61 4.83
C LEU A 106 15.69 31.46 3.89
N SER A 107 16.97 31.05 3.83
CA SER A 107 17.40 29.95 2.96
C SER A 107 16.74 28.61 3.33
N ILE A 108 16.59 28.34 4.63
CA ILE A 108 15.87 27.17 5.13
C ILE A 108 14.39 27.26 4.75
N ALA A 109 13.75 28.40 4.99
CA ALA A 109 12.34 28.61 4.65
C ALA A 109 12.08 28.40 3.14
N PHE A 110 12.92 28.98 2.27
CA PHE A 110 12.80 28.78 0.83
C PHE A 110 13.06 27.33 0.41
N SER A 111 14.04 26.65 1.02
CA SER A 111 14.31 25.24 0.75
C SER A 111 13.13 24.36 1.13
N LEU A 112 12.49 24.61 2.28
CA LEU A 112 11.28 23.92 2.71
C LEU A 112 10.11 24.15 1.75
N VAL A 113 9.96 25.36 1.21
CA VAL A 113 8.96 25.65 0.18
C VAL A 113 9.25 24.84 -1.09
N VAL A 114 10.50 24.80 -1.57
CA VAL A 114 10.87 24.03 -2.77
C VAL A 114 10.60 22.54 -2.57
N VAL A 115 11.01 21.98 -1.43
CA VAL A 115 10.73 20.58 -1.07
C VAL A 115 9.24 20.32 -0.96
N GLY A 116 8.48 21.24 -0.35
CA GLY A 116 7.04 21.13 -0.21
C GLY A 116 6.27 21.27 -1.53
N VAL A 117 6.82 21.95 -2.54
CA VAL A 117 6.22 22.12 -3.88
C VAL A 117 6.55 20.94 -4.81
N PHE A 118 7.66 20.25 -4.57
CA PHE A 118 8.14 19.16 -5.42
C PHE A 118 7.10 18.04 -5.63
N PRO A 119 6.39 17.50 -4.61
CA PRO A 119 5.38 16.47 -4.81
C PRO A 119 4.25 16.88 -5.76
N ALA A 120 3.68 18.08 -5.58
CA ALA A 120 2.64 18.59 -6.47
C ALA A 120 3.15 18.84 -7.90
N SER A 121 4.35 19.38 -8.05
CA SER A 121 4.95 19.61 -9.37
C SER A 121 5.23 18.30 -10.10
N SER A 122 5.79 17.31 -9.41
CA SER A 122 6.06 15.97 -9.93
C SER A 122 4.78 15.21 -10.27
N ALA A 123 3.72 15.38 -9.48
CA ALA A 123 2.38 14.86 -9.80
C ALA A 123 1.89 15.39 -11.14
N ILE A 124 1.91 16.72 -11.33
CA ILE A 124 1.50 17.36 -12.59
C ILE A 124 2.33 16.86 -13.76
N MET A 125 3.66 16.81 -13.59
CA MET A 125 4.56 16.29 -14.61
C MET A 125 4.26 14.82 -14.95
N GLY A 126 3.90 14.03 -13.93
CA GLY A 126 3.54 12.63 -14.05
C GLY A 126 2.35 12.39 -14.98
N TYR A 127 1.25 13.12 -14.80
CA TYR A 127 0.03 12.92 -15.58
C TYR A 127 -0.07 13.78 -16.85
N THR A 128 0.45 15.01 -16.86
CA THR A 128 0.40 15.90 -18.04
C THR A 128 1.57 15.73 -19.00
N SER A 129 2.70 15.21 -18.52
CA SER A 129 3.99 15.23 -19.25
C SER A 129 4.42 16.62 -19.73
N ASN A 130 3.88 17.71 -19.13
CA ASN A 130 4.10 19.08 -19.53
C ASN A 130 4.83 19.87 -18.43
N ILE A 131 6.06 20.28 -18.71
CA ILE A 131 6.91 21.01 -17.77
C ILE A 131 6.33 22.40 -17.41
N VAL A 132 5.70 23.08 -18.36
CA VAL A 132 5.12 24.41 -18.12
C VAL A 132 3.97 24.31 -17.13
N ALA A 133 3.11 23.30 -17.30
CA ALA A 133 2.04 23.01 -16.36
C ALA A 133 2.59 22.67 -14.97
N ALA A 134 3.64 21.84 -14.90
CA ALA A 134 4.27 21.43 -13.65
C ALA A 134 4.91 22.59 -12.85
N LEU A 135 5.25 23.70 -13.52
CA LEU A 135 5.82 24.90 -12.90
C LEU A 135 4.80 26.03 -12.70
N THR A 136 3.57 25.85 -13.17
CA THR A 136 2.54 26.88 -13.07
C THR A 136 1.98 26.94 -11.65
N PRO A 137 2.06 28.09 -10.94
CA PRO A 137 1.60 28.20 -9.56
C PRO A 137 0.11 27.88 -9.38
N ALA A 138 -0.72 28.21 -10.37
CA ALA A 138 -2.14 27.89 -10.36
C ALA A 138 -2.40 26.38 -10.39
N ALA A 139 -1.67 25.63 -11.21
CA ALA A 139 -1.79 24.17 -11.31
C ALA A 139 -1.30 23.49 -10.02
N ILE A 140 -0.14 23.91 -9.50
CA ILE A 140 0.39 23.43 -8.22
C ILE A 140 -0.61 23.69 -7.08
N ARG A 141 -1.16 24.90 -7.01
CA ARG A 141 -2.18 25.25 -6.01
C ARG A 141 -3.44 24.41 -6.15
N SER A 142 -3.84 24.09 -7.38
CA SER A 142 -4.98 23.20 -7.64
C SER A 142 -4.72 21.82 -7.04
N VAL A 143 -3.58 21.19 -7.35
CA VAL A 143 -3.20 19.88 -6.79
C VAL A 143 -3.17 19.91 -5.26
N ILE A 144 -2.52 20.90 -4.66
CA ILE A 144 -2.47 21.05 -3.19
C ILE A 144 -3.87 21.16 -2.59
N ARG A 145 -4.78 21.91 -3.23
CA ARG A 145 -6.16 22.06 -2.76
C ARG A 145 -6.99 20.79 -2.93
N THR A 146 -6.83 20.09 -4.05
CA THR A 146 -7.54 18.83 -4.31
C THR A 146 -7.14 17.76 -3.29
N LEU A 147 -5.84 17.61 -3.00
CA LEU A 147 -5.39 16.65 -1.98
C LEU A 147 -5.65 17.12 -0.54
N GLY A 148 -5.77 18.42 -0.28
CA GLY A 148 -6.09 18.96 1.04
C GLY A 148 -5.12 18.48 2.14
N LEU A 149 -5.65 17.85 3.19
CA LEU A 149 -4.83 17.31 4.30
C LEU A 149 -3.95 16.13 3.89
N ASP A 150 -4.36 15.35 2.88
CA ASP A 150 -3.56 14.24 2.37
C ASP A 150 -2.27 14.74 1.72
N TYR A 151 -2.25 15.98 1.23
CA TYR A 151 -1.04 16.62 0.73
C TYR A 151 0.01 16.83 1.85
N VAL A 152 -0.44 17.26 3.03
CA VAL A 152 0.46 17.47 4.18
C VAL A 152 1.07 16.14 4.61
N TRP A 153 0.26 15.08 4.67
CA TRP A 153 0.76 13.73 4.94
C TRP A 153 1.71 13.22 3.87
N LEU A 154 1.45 13.50 2.59
CA LEU A 154 2.35 13.16 1.49
C LEU A 154 3.71 13.86 1.65
N VAL A 155 3.71 15.18 1.86
CA VAL A 155 4.95 15.95 2.06
C VAL A 155 5.71 15.46 3.29
N ALA A 156 5.01 15.23 4.40
CA ALA A 156 5.62 14.71 5.63
C ALA A 156 6.22 13.31 5.43
N ALA A 157 5.54 12.42 4.69
CA ALA A 157 6.05 11.10 4.36
C ALA A 157 7.28 11.16 3.45
N CYS A 158 7.26 11.98 2.39
CA CYS A 158 8.42 12.18 1.52
C CYS A 158 9.60 12.77 2.28
N ALA A 159 9.39 13.79 3.10
CA ALA A 159 10.43 14.38 3.94
C ALA A 159 10.97 13.38 4.97
N GLY A 160 10.08 12.60 5.61
CA GLY A 160 10.44 11.56 6.56
C GLY A 160 11.31 10.46 5.93
N LEU A 161 11.01 10.05 4.69
CA LEU A 161 11.86 9.09 3.96
C LEU A 161 13.26 9.65 3.68
N VAL A 162 13.34 10.89 3.19
CA VAL A 162 14.63 11.54 2.88
C VAL A 162 15.46 11.75 4.15
N VAL A 163 14.85 12.25 5.22
CA VAL A 163 15.51 12.45 6.53
C VAL A 163 15.92 11.10 7.12
N GLY A 164 15.05 10.09 7.08
CA GLY A 164 15.35 8.74 7.56
C GLY A 164 16.53 8.11 6.84
N ALA A 165 16.57 8.23 5.50
CA ALA A 165 17.70 7.75 4.70
C ALA A 165 19.00 8.48 5.04
N ALA A 166 18.95 9.81 5.21
CA ALA A 166 20.09 10.61 5.63
C ALA A 166 20.60 10.21 7.03
N LEU A 167 19.70 9.99 7.99
CA LEU A 167 20.06 9.55 9.34
C LEU A 167 20.73 8.17 9.31
N ILE A 168 20.16 7.19 8.59
CA ILE A 168 20.76 5.86 8.43
C ILE A 168 22.17 5.96 7.85
N ARG A 169 22.36 6.78 6.81
CA ARG A 169 23.67 7.05 6.21
C ARG A 169 24.67 7.60 7.23
N THR A 170 24.27 8.56 8.04
CA THR A 170 25.19 9.23 8.99
C THR A 170 25.47 8.44 10.26
N VAL A 171 24.52 7.64 10.73
CA VAL A 171 24.58 6.99 12.06
C VAL A 171 24.92 5.51 11.96
N LEU A 172 24.36 4.79 10.98
CA LEU A 172 24.39 3.32 10.95
C LEU A 172 25.46 2.74 10.02
N LEU A 173 25.78 3.46 8.93
CA LEU A 173 26.65 2.97 7.86
C LEU A 173 28.14 3.36 7.90
N PRO A 174 28.67 4.26 8.78
CA PRO A 174 30.10 4.62 8.76
C PRO A 174 31.09 3.45 8.89
N ASP A 175 30.71 2.38 9.59
CA ASP A 175 31.64 1.30 9.98
C ASP A 175 31.76 0.15 8.95
N PHE A 176 30.99 0.17 7.86
CA PHE A 176 30.83 -0.98 6.95
C PHE A 176 31.75 -0.98 5.70
N GLY A 177 32.73 -0.09 5.60
CA GLY A 177 33.72 -0.07 4.50
C GLY A 177 33.10 0.03 3.09
N LEU A 178 33.62 -0.73 2.11
CA LEU A 178 33.12 -0.69 0.72
C LEU A 178 31.65 -1.13 0.58
N PHE A 179 31.18 -2.06 1.43
CA PHE A 179 29.78 -2.47 1.46
C PHE A 179 28.85 -1.36 1.94
N ALA A 180 29.35 -0.46 2.81
CA ALA A 180 28.61 0.73 3.23
C ALA A 180 28.25 1.62 2.04
N GLY A 181 29.19 1.81 1.10
CA GLY A 181 28.99 2.67 -0.07
C GLY A 181 27.88 2.15 -0.97
N LEU A 182 27.87 0.84 -1.25
CA LEU A 182 26.81 0.22 -2.04
C LEU A 182 25.45 0.29 -1.35
N LEU A 183 25.39 -0.04 -0.05
CA LEU A 183 24.14 -0.01 0.70
C LEU A 183 23.58 1.40 0.85
N THR A 184 24.45 2.40 1.05
CA THR A 184 24.08 3.82 1.08
C THR A 184 23.49 4.25 -0.26
N THR A 185 24.17 3.93 -1.37
CA THR A 185 23.70 4.28 -2.71
C THR A 185 22.37 3.58 -3.02
N MET A 186 22.22 2.32 -2.62
CA MET A 186 20.97 1.56 -2.76
C MET A 186 19.83 2.20 -1.96
N LEU A 187 20.10 2.64 -0.73
CA LEU A 187 19.11 3.32 0.10
C LEU A 187 18.70 4.67 -0.51
N GLU A 188 19.64 5.45 -1.05
CA GLU A 188 19.36 6.73 -1.72
C GLU A 188 18.50 6.54 -2.97
N VAL A 189 18.86 5.57 -3.82
CA VAL A 189 18.07 5.23 -5.02
C VAL A 189 16.69 4.70 -4.64
N TRP A 190 16.60 3.80 -3.66
CA TRP A 190 15.32 3.29 -3.19
C TRP A 190 14.44 4.41 -2.64
N THR A 191 15.01 5.31 -1.83
CA THR A 191 14.30 6.47 -1.25
C THR A 191 13.75 7.36 -2.35
N LEU A 192 14.53 7.59 -3.40
CA LEU A 192 14.08 8.36 -4.54
C LEU A 192 12.86 7.71 -5.23
N LEU A 193 12.95 6.42 -5.55
CA LEU A 193 11.86 5.68 -6.18
C LEU A 193 10.63 5.58 -5.27
N ALA A 194 10.84 5.45 -3.96
CA ALA A 194 9.79 5.47 -2.95
C ALA A 194 9.04 6.80 -2.91
N VAL A 195 9.73 7.94 -3.05
CA VAL A 195 9.09 9.26 -3.15
C VAL A 195 8.18 9.33 -4.39
N PHE A 196 8.67 8.91 -5.56
CA PHE A 196 7.85 8.87 -6.78
C PHE A 196 6.64 7.93 -6.65
N ALA A 197 6.85 6.75 -6.04
CA ALA A 197 5.80 5.79 -5.75
C ALA A 197 4.74 6.34 -4.79
N LEU A 198 5.13 7.07 -3.75
CA LEU A 198 4.19 7.70 -2.82
C LEU A 198 3.36 8.78 -3.50
N ILE A 199 4.00 9.65 -4.28
CA ILE A 199 3.31 10.67 -5.08
C ILE A 199 2.28 10.00 -5.99
N GLY A 200 2.68 8.98 -6.75
CA GLY A 200 1.76 8.23 -7.60
C GLY A 200 0.63 7.58 -6.80
N SER A 201 0.92 6.92 -5.68
CA SER A 201 -0.11 6.29 -4.84
C SER A 201 -1.13 7.29 -4.26
N SER A 202 -0.69 8.52 -4.01
CA SER A 202 -1.55 9.60 -3.53
C SER A 202 -2.47 10.12 -4.63
N LEU A 203 -1.96 10.18 -5.87
CA LEU A 203 -2.76 10.48 -7.07
C LEU A 203 -3.80 9.39 -7.31
N TYR A 204 -3.43 8.11 -7.17
CA TYR A 204 -4.35 7.00 -7.33
C TYR A 204 -5.52 7.06 -6.35
N ALA A 205 -5.24 7.43 -5.09
CA ALA A 205 -6.26 7.60 -4.06
C ALA A 205 -7.29 8.70 -4.41
N HIS A 206 -6.90 9.70 -5.21
CA HIS A 206 -7.74 10.78 -5.71
C HIS A 206 -7.97 10.67 -7.23
N SER A 207 -7.92 9.44 -7.79
CA SER A 207 -7.96 9.24 -9.24
C SER A 207 -9.24 9.78 -9.88
N ASP A 208 -10.35 9.80 -9.13
CA ASP A 208 -11.64 10.35 -9.57
C ASP A 208 -11.60 11.89 -9.67
N ASP A 209 -10.81 12.57 -8.86
CA ASP A 209 -10.70 14.04 -8.87
C ASP A 209 -9.78 14.57 -9.98
N PHE A 210 -8.92 13.70 -10.51
CA PHE A 210 -7.90 14.03 -11.52
C PHE A 210 -8.20 13.41 -12.90
N ASP A 211 -9.36 12.77 -13.08
CA ASP A 211 -9.76 12.04 -14.29
C ASP A 211 -8.65 11.11 -14.83
N LEU A 212 -7.92 10.45 -13.92
CA LEU A 212 -6.76 9.64 -14.30
C LEU A 212 -7.22 8.30 -14.90
N PRO A 213 -6.63 7.87 -16.03
CA PRO A 213 -6.87 6.53 -16.56
C PRO A 213 -6.42 5.49 -15.53
N ARG A 214 -7.35 4.68 -15.00
CA ARG A 214 -7.02 3.54 -14.15
C ARG A 214 -6.46 2.40 -15.02
N ALA A 215 -5.42 1.72 -14.52
CA ALA A 215 -4.97 0.52 -15.20
C ALA A 215 -6.12 -0.50 -15.22
N PRO A 216 -6.28 -1.25 -16.31
CA PRO A 216 -7.20 -2.39 -16.30
C PRO A 216 -6.78 -3.35 -15.17
N PRO A 217 -7.74 -3.88 -14.40
CA PRO A 217 -7.44 -4.88 -13.37
C PRO A 217 -6.69 -6.06 -14.00
N SER A 218 -5.73 -6.61 -13.25
CA SER A 218 -4.99 -7.79 -13.69
C SER A 218 -5.97 -8.95 -13.99
N PRO A 219 -5.58 -9.96 -14.79
CA PRO A 219 -6.44 -11.12 -15.04
C PRO A 219 -6.93 -11.79 -13.75
N GLU A 220 -6.06 -11.90 -12.74
CA GLU A 220 -6.41 -12.42 -11.40
C GLU A 220 -7.38 -11.50 -10.65
N GLU A 221 -7.22 -10.18 -10.77
CA GLU A 221 -8.15 -9.20 -10.18
C GLU A 221 -9.51 -9.22 -10.87
N ARG A 222 -9.56 -9.41 -12.19
CA ARG A 222 -10.82 -9.59 -12.93
C ARG A 222 -11.53 -10.85 -12.49
N GLU A 223 -10.81 -11.96 -12.39
CA GLU A 223 -11.37 -13.23 -11.95
C GLU A 223 -11.92 -13.11 -10.52
N THR A 224 -11.16 -12.51 -9.60
CA THR A 224 -11.63 -12.30 -8.22
C THR A 224 -12.77 -11.27 -8.12
N GLU A 225 -12.78 -10.22 -8.94
CA GLU A 225 -13.89 -9.26 -8.99
C GLU A 225 -15.15 -9.88 -9.60
N ASP A 226 -15.02 -10.66 -10.66
CA ASP A 226 -16.14 -11.34 -11.31
C ASP A 226 -16.70 -12.43 -10.40
N LEU A 227 -15.86 -13.21 -9.72
CA LEU A 227 -16.26 -14.12 -8.65
C LEU A 227 -17.01 -13.38 -7.54
N ARG A 228 -16.51 -12.22 -7.08
CA ARG A 228 -17.19 -11.41 -6.05
C ARG A 228 -18.50 -10.80 -6.55
N LYS A 229 -18.62 -10.46 -7.83
CA LYS A 229 -19.89 -10.00 -8.43
C LYS A 229 -20.91 -11.13 -8.43
N GLU A 230 -20.50 -12.35 -8.80
CA GLU A 230 -21.36 -13.53 -8.70
C GLU A 230 -21.83 -13.75 -7.26
N TRP A 231 -20.91 -13.73 -6.29
CA TRP A 231 -21.26 -13.91 -4.88
C TRP A 231 -22.22 -12.84 -4.36
N ARG A 232 -22.08 -11.58 -4.82
CA ARG A 232 -23.00 -10.49 -4.46
C ARG A 232 -24.39 -10.71 -5.04
N ALA A 233 -24.50 -11.15 -6.30
CA ALA A 233 -25.78 -11.41 -6.91
C ALA A 233 -26.56 -12.49 -6.13
N ASP A 234 -25.89 -13.58 -5.76
CA ASP A 234 -26.49 -14.65 -4.95
C ASP A 234 -26.82 -14.17 -3.52
N LEU A 235 -25.96 -13.34 -2.92
CA LEU A 235 -26.22 -12.75 -1.60
C LEU A 235 -27.42 -11.80 -1.60
N ASP A 236 -27.57 -10.96 -2.63
CA ASP A 236 -28.71 -10.05 -2.79
C ASP A 236 -30.02 -10.83 -2.97
N LEU A 237 -29.98 -11.93 -3.72
CA LEU A 237 -31.11 -12.84 -3.86
C LEU A 237 -31.48 -13.48 -2.52
N ALA A 238 -30.49 -13.97 -1.77
CA ALA A 238 -30.69 -14.53 -0.43
C ALA A 238 -31.28 -13.48 0.54
N TYR A 239 -30.77 -12.24 0.50
CA TYR A 239 -31.30 -11.13 1.28
C TYR A 239 -32.77 -10.86 0.96
N GLY A 240 -33.14 -10.86 -0.32
CA GLY A 240 -34.53 -10.70 -0.76
C GLY A 240 -35.46 -11.75 -0.15
N PHE A 241 -35.07 -13.03 -0.19
CA PHE A 241 -35.86 -14.11 0.41
C PHE A 241 -35.95 -13.99 1.93
N LEU A 242 -34.84 -13.73 2.62
CA LEU A 242 -34.82 -13.62 4.09
C LEU A 242 -35.65 -12.43 4.58
N ARG A 243 -35.55 -11.29 3.90
CA ARG A 243 -36.38 -10.11 4.18
C ARG A 243 -37.86 -10.34 3.93
N SER A 244 -38.21 -11.18 2.96
CA SER A 244 -39.60 -11.54 2.67
C SER A 244 -40.20 -12.58 3.62
N GLY A 245 -39.40 -13.13 4.55
CA GLY A 245 -39.82 -14.15 5.51
C GLY A 245 -39.66 -15.59 4.99
N ASP A 246 -39.25 -15.80 3.74
CA ASP A 246 -38.97 -17.12 3.17
C ASP A 246 -37.55 -17.57 3.54
N SER A 247 -37.38 -17.91 4.82
CA SER A 247 -36.09 -18.33 5.37
C SER A 247 -35.54 -19.59 4.69
N GLN A 248 -36.40 -20.53 4.32
CA GLN A 248 -35.99 -21.78 3.69
C GLN A 248 -35.31 -21.53 2.34
N LYS A 249 -35.89 -20.67 1.48
CA LYS A 249 -35.27 -20.33 0.20
C LYS A 249 -34.00 -19.51 0.37
N GLY A 250 -34.00 -18.52 1.28
CA GLY A 250 -32.83 -17.68 1.53
C GLY A 250 -31.61 -18.49 1.98
N TYR A 251 -31.80 -19.40 2.94
CA TYR A 251 -30.72 -20.31 3.36
C TYR A 251 -30.35 -21.36 2.32
N GLY A 252 -31.28 -21.72 1.42
CA GLY A 252 -31.01 -22.56 0.26
C GLY A 252 -29.97 -21.91 -0.68
N VAL A 253 -30.19 -20.65 -1.04
CA VAL A 253 -29.27 -19.88 -1.90
C VAL A 253 -27.89 -19.73 -1.26
N LEU A 254 -27.83 -19.38 0.03
CA LEU A 254 -26.53 -19.28 0.73
C LEU A 254 -25.78 -20.62 0.79
N ARG A 255 -26.51 -21.73 0.96
CA ARG A 255 -25.91 -23.06 0.96
C ARG A 255 -25.37 -23.43 -0.41
N GLU A 256 -26.16 -23.21 -1.46
CA GLU A 256 -25.75 -23.46 -2.85
C GLU A 256 -24.53 -22.61 -3.21
N LEU A 257 -24.48 -21.34 -2.80
CA LEU A 257 -23.32 -20.46 -2.99
C LEU A 257 -22.06 -21.04 -2.33
N ILE A 258 -22.17 -21.54 -1.09
CA ILE A 258 -21.05 -22.16 -0.37
C ILE A 258 -20.61 -23.47 -1.04
N GLU A 259 -21.55 -24.30 -1.48
CA GLU A 259 -21.28 -25.58 -2.15
C GLU A 259 -20.64 -25.38 -3.53
N LYS A 260 -21.17 -24.45 -4.34
CA LYS A 260 -20.63 -24.08 -5.67
C LYS A 260 -19.18 -23.62 -5.60
N ASN A 261 -18.79 -22.96 -4.51
CA ASN A 261 -17.42 -22.45 -4.30
C ASN A 261 -16.55 -23.38 -3.44
N ASN A 262 -16.83 -24.69 -3.46
CA ASN A 262 -16.06 -25.74 -2.78
C ASN A 262 -15.82 -25.45 -1.28
N GLN A 263 -16.80 -24.81 -0.63
CA GLN A 263 -16.74 -24.40 0.76
C GLN A 263 -15.48 -23.58 1.11
N SER A 264 -15.06 -22.69 0.21
CA SER A 264 -13.94 -21.77 0.43
C SER A 264 -14.08 -21.01 1.74
N ILE A 265 -13.01 -21.00 2.54
CA ILE A 265 -12.93 -20.26 3.81
C ILE A 265 -13.04 -18.75 3.56
N GLU A 266 -12.45 -18.25 2.46
CA GLU A 266 -12.51 -16.83 2.08
C GLU A 266 -13.97 -16.40 1.86
N LEU A 267 -14.75 -17.21 1.15
CA LEU A 267 -16.17 -16.93 0.91
C LEU A 267 -16.96 -16.88 2.23
N GLN A 268 -16.68 -17.80 3.16
CA GLN A 268 -17.39 -17.85 4.44
C GLN A 268 -17.08 -16.64 5.32
N TYR A 269 -15.82 -16.19 5.38
CA TYR A 269 -15.47 -14.93 6.04
C TYR A 269 -16.15 -13.72 5.40
N TRP A 270 -16.15 -13.67 4.07
CA TRP A 270 -16.81 -12.60 3.32
C TRP A 270 -18.32 -12.57 3.59
N LEU A 271 -18.98 -13.75 3.61
CA LEU A 271 -20.39 -13.89 3.96
C LEU A 271 -20.65 -13.44 5.39
N PHE A 272 -19.84 -13.88 6.36
CA PHE A 272 -19.99 -13.47 7.76
C PHE A 272 -19.93 -11.94 7.93
N ASP A 273 -18.94 -11.29 7.32
CA ASP A 273 -18.80 -9.82 7.33
C ASP A 273 -20.05 -9.13 6.76
N LYS A 274 -20.56 -9.62 5.63
CA LYS A 274 -21.71 -9.03 4.95
C LYS A 274 -23.02 -9.24 5.71
N LEU A 275 -23.24 -10.45 6.22
CA LEU A 275 -24.43 -10.80 7.00
C LEU A 275 -24.45 -10.07 8.35
N SER A 276 -23.29 -9.81 8.96
CA SER A 276 -23.19 -9.06 10.22
C SER A 276 -23.62 -7.59 10.07
N GLY A 277 -23.57 -7.05 8.85
CA GLY A 277 -24.09 -5.71 8.53
C GLY A 277 -25.61 -5.67 8.30
N TRP A 278 -26.30 -6.80 8.29
CA TRP A 278 -27.76 -6.83 8.11
C TRP A 278 -28.48 -6.48 9.40
N ALA A 279 -29.75 -6.07 9.27
CA ALA A 279 -30.58 -5.70 10.43
C ALA A 279 -30.80 -6.89 11.40
N ASP A 280 -30.74 -8.12 10.90
CA ASP A 280 -30.80 -9.34 11.70
C ASP A 280 -29.45 -10.06 11.67
N SER A 281 -28.69 -9.94 12.77
CA SER A 281 -27.39 -10.58 12.96
C SER A 281 -27.49 -12.09 13.21
N GLN A 282 -28.67 -12.65 13.45
CA GLN A 282 -28.82 -14.10 13.66
C GLN A 282 -28.36 -14.92 12.45
N HIS A 283 -28.45 -14.36 11.25
CA HIS A 283 -27.98 -15.02 10.03
C HIS A 283 -26.45 -15.14 9.99
N SER A 284 -25.71 -14.16 10.51
CA SER A 284 -24.25 -14.22 10.53
C SER A 284 -23.74 -15.25 11.55
N PHE A 285 -24.40 -15.40 12.70
CA PHE A 285 -24.02 -16.40 13.70
C PHE A 285 -24.13 -17.84 13.18
N ARG A 286 -25.17 -18.19 12.40
CA ARG A 286 -25.25 -19.52 11.79
C ARG A 286 -24.14 -19.82 10.78
N VAL A 287 -23.66 -18.79 10.08
CA VAL A 287 -22.50 -18.95 9.19
C VAL A 287 -21.22 -19.07 10.00
N ALA A 288 -21.10 -18.29 11.10
CA ALA A 288 -19.98 -18.37 12.01
C ALA A 288 -19.84 -19.74 12.67
N GLU A 289 -20.93 -20.37 13.13
CA GLU A 289 -20.90 -21.73 13.71
C GLU A 289 -20.20 -22.73 12.79
N ARG A 290 -20.62 -22.80 11.52
CA ARG A 290 -20.03 -23.71 10.53
C ARG A 290 -18.59 -23.35 10.18
N LEU A 291 -18.27 -22.05 10.14
CA LEU A 291 -16.93 -21.59 9.87
C LEU A 291 -15.98 -21.93 11.03
N ILE A 292 -16.42 -21.78 12.28
CA ILE A 292 -15.65 -22.14 13.47
C ILE A 292 -15.36 -23.65 13.48
N ASP A 293 -16.37 -24.48 13.24
CA ASP A 293 -16.18 -25.94 13.13
C ASP A 293 -15.11 -26.29 12.07
N ARG A 294 -15.20 -25.68 10.89
CA ARG A 294 -14.24 -25.94 9.80
C ARG A 294 -12.83 -25.42 10.10
N LEU A 295 -12.70 -24.28 10.76
CA LEU A 295 -11.38 -23.74 11.12
C LEU A 295 -10.68 -24.67 12.11
N VAL A 296 -11.41 -25.25 13.05
CA VAL A 296 -10.88 -26.27 13.97
C VAL A 296 -10.47 -27.54 13.22
N GLU A 297 -11.29 -28.02 12.28
CA GLU A 297 -10.95 -29.19 11.44
C GLU A 297 -9.64 -29.01 10.65
N ILE A 298 -9.36 -27.79 10.19
CA ILE A 298 -8.15 -27.45 9.42
C ILE A 298 -6.96 -27.14 10.34
N GLY A 299 -7.18 -27.09 11.66
CA GLY A 299 -6.15 -26.85 12.67
C GLY A 299 -5.87 -25.37 12.95
N ASP A 300 -6.69 -24.45 12.44
CA ASP A 300 -6.60 -23.00 12.73
C ASP A 300 -7.45 -22.63 13.95
N SER A 301 -7.13 -23.26 15.08
CA SER A 301 -7.70 -22.96 16.40
C SER A 301 -7.56 -21.49 16.83
N PRO A 302 -6.46 -20.75 16.50
CA PRO A 302 -6.36 -19.32 16.77
C PRO A 302 -7.46 -18.50 16.10
N ALA A 303 -7.67 -18.68 14.79
CA ALA A 303 -8.69 -17.92 14.07
C ALA A 303 -10.11 -18.31 14.51
N ALA A 304 -10.35 -19.60 14.74
CA ALA A 304 -11.61 -20.11 15.25
C ALA A 304 -11.98 -19.48 16.62
N LEU A 305 -11.01 -19.40 17.55
CA LEU A 305 -11.23 -18.77 18.85
C LEU A 305 -11.51 -17.27 18.73
N GLN A 306 -10.79 -16.56 17.86
CA GLN A 306 -11.03 -15.13 17.62
C GLN A 306 -12.44 -14.88 17.09
N LEU A 307 -12.89 -15.69 16.12
CA LEU A 307 -14.24 -15.58 15.56
C LEU A 307 -15.32 -15.90 16.60
N TYR A 308 -15.11 -16.92 17.44
CA TYR A 308 -15.99 -17.24 18.57
C TYR A 308 -16.13 -16.05 19.53
N VAL A 309 -15.01 -15.47 19.98
CA VAL A 309 -15.01 -14.33 20.91
C VAL A 309 -15.73 -13.13 20.28
N HIS A 310 -15.48 -12.87 19.00
CA HIS A 310 -16.14 -11.78 18.27
C HIS A 310 -17.68 -11.95 18.25
N CYS A 311 -18.16 -13.17 17.97
CA CYS A 311 -19.59 -13.47 17.98
C CYS A 311 -20.20 -13.36 19.37
N ARG A 312 -19.51 -13.81 20.42
CA ARG A 312 -19.96 -13.68 21.82
C ARG A 312 -20.07 -12.22 22.25
N GLN A 313 -19.11 -11.38 21.88
CA GLN A 313 -19.16 -9.94 22.18
C GLN A 313 -20.33 -9.24 21.48
N ALA A 314 -20.73 -9.71 20.30
CA ALA A 314 -21.91 -9.24 19.59
C ALA A 314 -23.24 -9.77 20.19
N GLY A 315 -23.19 -10.54 21.29
CA GLY A 315 -24.35 -11.11 21.96
C GLY A 315 -24.92 -12.38 21.33
N GLY A 316 -24.18 -13.01 20.41
CA GLY A 316 -24.59 -14.26 19.77
C GLY A 316 -24.44 -15.47 20.70
N GLU A 317 -25.45 -16.34 20.71
CA GLU A 317 -25.32 -17.70 21.20
C GLU A 317 -24.98 -18.61 20.02
N LEU A 318 -23.82 -19.25 20.07
CA LEU A 318 -23.34 -20.13 19.01
C LEU A 318 -23.55 -21.59 19.43
N ALA A 319 -24.30 -22.33 18.63
CA ALA A 319 -24.45 -23.77 18.77
C ALA A 319 -23.32 -24.49 18.01
N MET A 320 -22.17 -24.66 18.66
CA MET A 320 -21.01 -25.37 18.10
C MET A 320 -21.07 -26.87 18.37
N SER A 321 -20.33 -27.66 17.58
CA SER A 321 -20.20 -29.09 17.88
C SER A 321 -19.48 -29.33 19.23
N PRO A 322 -19.79 -30.41 19.96
CA PRO A 322 -19.10 -30.74 21.21
C PRO A 322 -17.59 -30.92 21.04
N GLN A 323 -17.17 -31.46 19.88
CA GLN A 323 -15.77 -31.70 19.56
C GLN A 323 -15.03 -30.37 19.32
N THR A 324 -15.63 -29.47 18.54
CA THR A 324 -15.10 -28.12 18.29
C THR A 324 -14.98 -27.33 19.59
N SER A 325 -16.01 -27.39 20.43
CA SER A 325 -16.04 -26.70 21.73
C SER A 325 -14.93 -27.20 22.66
N ALA A 326 -14.71 -28.52 22.74
CA ALA A 326 -13.63 -29.10 23.53
C ALA A 326 -12.23 -28.76 22.99
N ALA A 327 -12.05 -28.76 21.66
CA ALA A 327 -10.80 -28.39 21.01
C ALA A 327 -10.46 -26.90 21.27
N LEU A 328 -11.44 -26.01 21.13
CA LEU A 328 -11.28 -24.59 21.42
C LEU A 328 -11.04 -24.33 22.90
N ALA A 329 -11.70 -25.05 23.80
CA ALA A 329 -11.45 -24.93 25.24
C ALA A 329 -10.02 -25.28 25.61
N THR A 330 -9.50 -26.38 25.05
CA THR A 330 -8.12 -26.82 25.25
C THR A 330 -7.13 -25.77 24.74
N TYR A 331 -7.40 -25.21 23.56
CA TYR A 331 -6.58 -24.15 22.99
C TYR A 331 -6.64 -22.86 23.83
N ALA A 332 -7.84 -22.42 24.25
CA ALA A 332 -8.03 -21.25 25.10
C ALA A 332 -7.32 -21.36 26.46
N ASP A 333 -7.31 -22.54 27.08
CA ASP A 333 -6.57 -22.78 28.32
C ASP A 333 -5.05 -22.69 28.10
N SER A 334 -4.55 -23.22 26.98
CA SER A 334 -3.12 -23.17 26.64
C SER A 334 -2.57 -21.74 26.47
N ILE A 335 -3.41 -20.78 26.10
CA ILE A 335 -3.05 -19.35 25.96
C ILE A 335 -3.46 -18.51 27.18
N GLY A 336 -3.91 -19.15 28.27
CA GLY A 336 -4.24 -18.50 29.54
C GLY A 336 -5.64 -17.84 29.60
N GLN A 337 -6.51 -18.06 28.61
CA GLN A 337 -7.88 -17.52 28.59
C GLN A 337 -8.86 -18.42 29.36
N ARG A 338 -8.60 -18.63 30.66
CA ARG A 338 -9.35 -19.58 31.51
C ARG A 338 -10.86 -19.34 31.56
N GLY A 339 -11.30 -18.09 31.52
CA GLY A 339 -12.73 -17.75 31.51
C GLY A 339 -13.46 -18.34 30.30
N ILE A 340 -12.91 -18.10 29.11
CA ILE A 340 -13.47 -18.60 27.84
C ILE A 340 -13.34 -20.12 27.76
N ALA A 341 -12.22 -20.69 28.23
CA ALA A 341 -12.04 -22.14 28.27
C ALA A 341 -13.12 -22.84 29.12
N SER A 342 -13.45 -22.30 30.29
CA SER A 342 -14.49 -22.86 31.15
C SER A 342 -15.89 -22.78 30.52
N GLU A 343 -16.20 -21.68 29.83
CA GLU A 343 -17.47 -21.51 29.11
C GLU A 343 -17.61 -22.52 27.96
N LEU A 344 -16.53 -22.72 27.21
CA LEU A 344 -16.48 -23.67 26.10
C LEU A 344 -16.56 -25.12 26.60
N GLN A 345 -15.97 -25.45 27.75
CA GLN A 345 -16.12 -26.76 28.40
C GLN A 345 -17.56 -27.04 28.80
N VAL A 346 -18.23 -26.09 29.44
CA VAL A 346 -19.66 -26.22 29.79
C VAL A 346 -20.52 -26.43 28.55
N SER A 347 -20.21 -25.71 27.46
CA SER A 347 -20.92 -25.87 26.18
C SER A 347 -20.67 -27.25 25.54
N ALA A 348 -19.44 -27.78 25.63
CA ALA A 348 -19.11 -29.12 25.15
C ALA A 348 -19.84 -30.22 25.92
N GLU A 349 -19.95 -30.08 27.25
CA GLU A 349 -20.66 -31.03 28.12
C GLU A 349 -22.17 -31.01 27.88
N ALA A 350 -22.75 -29.82 27.70
CA ALA A 350 -24.18 -29.63 27.46
C ALA A 350 -24.63 -30.29 26.15
N GLY A 351 -23.80 -30.27 25.10
CA GLY A 351 -24.11 -30.91 23.81
C GLY A 351 -23.90 -32.43 23.75
N SER A 352 -23.41 -33.05 24.83
CA SER A 352 -23.15 -34.50 24.90
C SER A 352 -24.27 -35.32 25.56
N ARG A 353 -25.27 -34.64 26.13
CA ARG A 353 -26.48 -35.24 26.74
C ARG A 353 -27.64 -35.20 25.76
#